data_AF-A0A2M8NEQ9-F1
#
_entry.id   AF-A0A2M8NEQ9-F1
#
_cell.length_a   1.000
_cell.length_b   1.000
_cell.length_c   1.000
_cell.angle_alpha   90.00
_cell.angle_beta   90.00
_cell.angle_gamma   90.00
#
_symmetry.space_group_name_H-M   'P 1'
#
loop_
_entity.id
_entity.type
_entity.pdbx_description
1 polymer ?
#
loop_
_entity_poly.entity_id
_entity_poly.type
_entity_poly.pdbx_seq_one_letter_code
_entity_poly.pdbx_strand_id
1 'polypeptide(L)'
;MTENTLTSNHRRVKSGAVAVSTKPVYPFTAIVGQDELKRALLLCVVDPTIGGVMIMGHRGTGKSTAVRALAALLPPLQRVEGCPYNCDPKRPSPDCPHCAK
;
A
#
# COMPACT_ATOMS: atom_id res chain seq x y z
N MET A 1 12.08 -48.38 8.54
CA MET A 1 11.92 -47.81 9.89
C MET A 1 13.02 -46.78 10.03
N THR A 2 12.86 -45.50 9.74
CA THR A 2 11.74 -44.58 10.03
C THR A 2 11.53 -43.58 8.89
N GLU A 3 10.28 -43.16 8.75
CA GLU A 3 9.68 -42.48 7.61
C GLU A 3 9.91 -40.96 7.60
N ASN A 4 9.93 -40.41 6.39
CA ASN A 4 9.86 -38.99 6.08
C ASN A 4 8.79 -38.26 6.91
N THR A 5 9.16 -37.14 7.54
CA THR A 5 8.18 -36.13 7.96
C THR A 5 8.67 -34.72 7.59
N LEU A 6 8.58 -34.41 6.29
CA LEU A 6 8.42 -33.03 5.83
C LEU A 6 7.04 -32.55 6.31
N THR A 7 6.96 -31.94 7.48
CA THR A 7 5.74 -31.26 7.95
C THR A 7 5.60 -29.91 7.23
N SER A 8 5.05 -30.00 6.02
CA SER A 8 4.50 -28.90 5.24
C SER A 8 3.34 -28.23 6.00
N ASN A 9 3.65 -27.25 6.87
CA ASN A 9 2.67 -26.34 7.46
C ASN A 9 2.31 -25.20 6.49
N HIS A 10 1.73 -25.54 5.35
CA HIS A 10 1.10 -24.57 4.46
C HIS A 10 -0.32 -24.25 4.95
N ARG A 11 -0.43 -23.50 6.05
CA ARG A 11 -1.71 -22.94 6.48
C ARG A 11 -2.15 -21.91 5.44
N ARG A 12 -3.27 -22.16 4.75
CA ARG A 12 -3.79 -21.29 3.69
C ARG A 12 -4.23 -19.94 4.27
N VAL A 13 -3.37 -18.93 4.16
CA VAL A 13 -3.70 -17.56 4.55
C VAL A 13 -4.74 -17.00 3.58
N LYS A 14 -5.84 -16.44 4.10
CA LYS A 14 -6.89 -15.83 3.27
C LYS A 14 -6.37 -14.52 2.66
N SER A 15 -6.20 -14.50 1.34
CA SER A 15 -5.84 -13.32 0.57
C SER A 15 -7.07 -12.44 0.35
N GLY A 16 -7.03 -11.19 0.81
CA GLY A 16 -8.08 -10.19 0.56
C GLY A 16 -7.50 -8.95 -0.13
N ALA A 17 -8.08 -8.57 -1.26
CA ALA A 17 -7.82 -7.24 -1.83
C ALA A 17 -8.44 -6.18 -0.91
N VAL A 18 -7.67 -5.19 -0.47
CA VAL A 18 -8.24 -4.06 0.28
C VAL A 18 -9.12 -3.26 -0.66
N ALA A 19 -10.43 -3.28 -0.44
CA ALA A 19 -11.34 -2.40 -1.14
C ALA A 19 -10.93 -0.94 -0.87
N VAL A 20 -10.74 -0.18 -1.95
CA VAL A 20 -10.47 1.27 -1.90
C VAL A 20 -11.62 1.94 -1.15
N SER A 21 -11.29 2.90 -0.27
CA SER A 21 -12.29 3.65 0.50
C SER A 21 -13.31 4.29 -0.44
N THR A 22 -14.61 4.06 -0.18
CA THR A 22 -15.72 4.59 -0.98
C THR A 22 -15.96 6.09 -0.81
N LYS A 23 -15.14 6.77 0.01
CA LYS A 23 -15.27 8.21 0.21
C LYS A 23 -14.76 8.92 -1.04
N PRO A 24 -15.56 9.81 -1.68
CA PRO A 24 -15.12 10.52 -2.87
C PRO A 24 -13.88 11.37 -2.55
N VAL A 25 -12.82 11.16 -3.32
CA VAL A 25 -11.56 11.91 -3.25
C VAL A 25 -11.47 12.82 -4.47
N TYR A 26 -10.92 14.01 -4.30
CA TYR A 26 -10.68 14.92 -5.43
C TYR A 26 -9.72 14.27 -6.44
N PRO A 27 -10.01 14.28 -7.75
CA PRO A 27 -9.19 13.57 -8.73
C PRO A 27 -7.80 14.21 -8.91
N PHE A 28 -6.75 13.39 -8.96
CA PHE A 28 -5.36 13.85 -9.03
C PHE A 28 -5.09 14.69 -10.27
N THR A 29 -5.68 14.33 -11.40
CA THR A 29 -5.53 15.03 -12.68
C THR A 29 -6.20 16.41 -12.70
N ALA A 30 -7.18 16.66 -11.82
CA ALA A 30 -7.84 17.96 -11.72
C ALA A 30 -7.07 18.97 -10.85
N ILE A 31 -5.96 18.55 -10.23
CA ILE A 31 -5.12 19.45 -9.43
C ILE A 31 -4.33 20.35 -10.37
N VAL A 32 -4.69 21.64 -10.38
CA VAL A 32 -4.08 22.66 -11.21
C VAL A 32 -2.73 23.10 -10.64
N GLY A 33 -1.72 23.21 -11.51
CA GLY A 33 -0.35 23.55 -11.14
C GLY A 33 0.31 22.47 -10.28
N GLN A 34 1.30 22.84 -9.47
CA GLN A 34 2.05 21.93 -8.58
C GLN A 34 2.77 20.80 -9.34
N ASP A 35 3.31 21.09 -10.51
CA ASP A 35 3.89 20.07 -11.38
C ASP A 35 5.10 19.36 -10.75
N GLU A 36 5.90 20.09 -9.97
CA GLU A 36 7.00 19.52 -9.21
C GLU A 36 6.51 18.52 -8.14
N LEU A 37 5.46 18.88 -7.39
CA LEU A 37 4.84 17.98 -6.42
C LEU A 37 4.28 16.73 -7.11
N LYS A 38 3.49 16.91 -8.17
CA LYS A 38 2.89 15.78 -8.91
C LYS A 38 3.98 14.85 -9.45
N ARG A 39 5.06 15.41 -10.01
CA ARG A 39 6.19 14.64 -10.53
C ARG A 39 6.92 13.89 -9.43
N ALA A 40 7.23 14.53 -8.30
CA ALA A 40 7.90 13.88 -7.18
C ALA A 40 7.09 12.70 -6.64
N LEU A 41 5.77 12.88 -6.49
CA LEU A 41 4.88 11.81 -6.04
C LEU A 41 4.80 10.64 -7.04
N LEU A 42 4.71 10.94 -8.35
CA LEU A 42 4.71 9.90 -9.39
C LEU A 42 6.03 9.12 -9.42
N LEU A 43 7.16 9.80 -9.25
CA LEU A 43 8.48 9.15 -9.20
C LEU A 43 8.57 8.18 -8.02
N CYS A 44 8.12 8.56 -6.83
CA CYS A 44 8.12 7.66 -5.67
C CYS A 44 7.17 6.46 -5.82
N VAL A 45 6.12 6.58 -6.63
CA VAL A 45 5.24 5.44 -6.96
C VAL A 45 5.92 4.50 -7.95
N VAL A 46 6.62 5.04 -8.95
CA VAL A 46 7.31 4.26 -9.97
C VAL A 46 8.53 3.53 -9.39
N ASP A 47 9.33 4.23 -8.59
CA ASP A 47 10.52 3.70 -7.96
C ASP A 47 10.51 3.94 -6.44
N PRO A 48 10.10 2.93 -5.64
CA PRO A 48 10.10 3.03 -4.18
C PRO A 48 11.50 3.19 -3.56
N THR A 49 12.59 2.91 -4.29
CA THR A 49 13.96 3.03 -3.76
C THR A 49 14.40 4.48 -3.53
N ILE A 50 13.68 5.43 -4.12
CA ILE A 50 13.79 6.88 -3.84
C ILE A 50 13.48 7.18 -2.37
N GLY A 51 12.74 6.28 -1.69
CA GLY A 51 12.38 6.41 -0.28
C GLY A 51 11.13 7.23 -0.09
N GLY A 52 11.23 8.57 -0.15
CA GLY A 52 10.07 9.43 0.08
C GLY A 52 10.27 10.89 -0.31
N VAL A 53 9.16 11.64 -0.39
CA VAL A 53 9.14 13.07 -0.74
C VAL A 53 8.80 13.91 0.48
N MET A 54 9.65 14.89 0.79
CA MET A 54 9.33 15.95 1.75
C MET A 54 8.66 17.12 1.03
N ILE A 55 7.41 17.43 1.39
CA ILE A 55 6.63 18.48 0.72
C ILE A 55 6.42 19.67 1.66
N MET A 56 7.11 20.77 1.38
CA MET A 56 6.97 22.03 2.14
C MET A 56 6.03 23.02 1.45
N GLY A 57 5.40 23.90 2.23
CA GLY A 57 4.65 25.04 1.70
C GLY A 57 3.53 25.53 2.62
N HIS A 58 2.87 26.62 2.24
CA HIS A 58 1.81 27.24 3.04
C HIS A 58 0.60 26.33 3.28
N ARG A 59 -0.13 26.59 4.36
CA ARG A 59 -1.42 25.94 4.63
C ARG A 59 -2.41 26.28 3.51
N GLY A 60 -3.37 25.39 3.22
CA GLY A 60 -4.38 25.62 2.18
C GLY A 60 -3.95 25.32 0.74
N THR A 61 -2.69 24.97 0.49
CA THR A 61 -2.17 24.65 -0.87
C THR A 61 -2.51 23.25 -1.40
N GLY A 62 -3.30 22.44 -0.67
CA GLY A 62 -3.74 21.13 -1.18
C GLY A 62 -2.68 20.02 -1.19
N LYS A 63 -1.53 20.17 -0.52
CA LYS A 63 -0.47 19.13 -0.44
C LYS A 63 -1.00 17.74 -0.04
N SER A 64 -1.78 17.67 1.05
CA SER A 64 -2.35 16.40 1.51
C SER A 64 -3.53 15.93 0.63
N THR A 65 -4.16 16.84 -0.11
CA THR A 65 -5.17 16.49 -1.11
C THR A 65 -4.52 15.75 -2.28
N ALA A 66 -3.37 16.23 -2.78
CA ALA A 66 -2.63 15.57 -3.85
C ALA A 66 -2.21 14.14 -3.48
N VAL A 67 -1.70 13.93 -2.27
CA VAL A 67 -1.31 12.59 -1.79
C VAL A 67 -2.51 11.65 -1.72
N ARG A 68 -3.65 12.10 -1.18
CA ARG A 68 -4.87 11.28 -1.10
C ARG A 68 -5.43 10.97 -2.48
N ALA A 69 -5.42 11.95 -3.37
CA ALA A 69 -5.87 11.81 -4.75
C ALA A 69 -5.03 10.76 -5.50
N LEU A 70 -3.71 10.77 -5.30
CA LEU A 70 -2.82 9.76 -5.87
C LEU A 70 -3.08 8.37 -5.29
N ALA A 71 -3.25 8.25 -3.97
CA ALA A 71 -3.55 6.97 -3.33
C ALA A 71 -4.86 6.34 -3.84
N ALA A 72 -5.85 7.17 -4.20
CA ALA A 72 -7.12 6.72 -4.78
C ALA A 72 -6.98 6.23 -6.23
N LEU A 73 -5.93 6.63 -6.96
CA LEU A 73 -5.64 6.14 -8.31
C LEU A 73 -4.90 4.80 -8.33
N LEU A 74 -4.22 4.44 -7.24
CA LEU A 74 -3.42 3.22 -7.20
C LEU A 74 -4.32 1.97 -7.10
N PRO A 75 -3.88 0.84 -7.69
CA PRO A 75 -4.59 -0.43 -7.55
C PRO A 75 -4.78 -0.82 -6.07
N PRO A 76 -5.86 -1.56 -5.75
CA PRO A 76 -6.07 -2.07 -4.41
C PRO A 76 -4.90 -2.97 -3.98
N LEU A 77 -4.42 -2.75 -2.75
CA LEU A 77 -3.34 -3.53 -2.18
C LEU A 77 -3.82 -4.96 -1.84
N GLN A 78 -3.07 -5.96 -2.28
CA GLN A 78 -3.28 -7.35 -1.88
C GLN A 78 -2.68 -7.56 -0.50
N ARG A 79 -3.49 -7.96 0.48
CA ARG A 79 -2.99 -8.23 1.84
C ARG A 79 -3.70 -9.41 2.48
N VAL A 80 -3.10 -9.96 3.52
CA VAL A 80 -3.78 -10.92 4.40
C VAL A 80 -5.01 -10.25 5.04
N GLU A 81 -6.16 -10.90 4.95
CA GLU A 81 -7.40 -10.39 5.55
C GLU A 81 -7.22 -10.13 7.05
N GLY A 82 -7.58 -8.93 7.51
CA GLY A 82 -7.48 -8.54 8.93
C GLY A 82 -6.06 -8.24 9.43
N CYS A 83 -5.03 -8.28 8.58
CA CYS A 83 -3.68 -7.91 8.98
C CYS A 83 -3.48 -6.38 8.96
N PRO A 84 -3.17 -5.74 10.11
CA PRO A 84 -2.94 -4.29 10.18
C PRO A 84 -1.63 -3.85 9.50
N TYR A 85 -0.71 -4.79 9.31
CA TYR A 85 0.62 -4.55 8.73
C TYR A 85 0.67 -4.75 7.21
N ASN A 86 -0.47 -5.01 6.56
CA ASN A 86 -0.55 -5.23 5.12
C ASN A 86 0.39 -6.32 4.58
N CYS A 87 0.60 -7.41 5.33
CA CYS A 87 1.46 -8.50 4.87
C CYS A 87 0.98 -9.10 3.54
N ASP A 88 1.93 -9.47 2.68
CA ASP A 88 1.66 -10.11 1.40
C ASP A 88 1.01 -11.49 1.61
N PRO A 89 -0.14 -11.80 1.00
CA PRO A 89 -0.76 -13.12 1.10
C PRO A 89 0.11 -14.26 0.56
N LYS A 90 0.95 -13.98 -0.43
CA LYS A 90 1.86 -14.97 -1.04
C LYS A 90 3.11 -15.20 -0.21
N ARG A 91 3.48 -14.22 0.62
CA ARG A 91 4.67 -14.24 1.48
C ARG A 91 4.32 -13.61 2.84
N PRO A 92 3.54 -14.30 3.68
CA PRO A 92 3.21 -13.80 5.01
C PRO A 92 4.49 -13.67 5.85
N SER A 93 4.59 -12.58 6.61
CA SER A 93 5.73 -12.40 7.52
C SER A 93 5.64 -13.42 8.66
N PRO A 94 6.73 -14.18 8.95
CA PRO A 94 6.74 -15.19 10.01
C PRO A 94 6.54 -14.57 11.40
N ASP A 95 6.98 -13.33 11.60
CA ASP A 95 6.90 -12.62 12.87
C ASP A 95 5.58 -11.86 13.05
N CYS A 96 4.65 -11.95 12.08
CA CYS A 96 3.38 -11.24 12.18
C CYS A 96 2.37 -12.04 13.03
N PRO A 97 1.95 -11.53 14.21
CA PRO A 97 1.02 -12.24 15.09
C PRO A 97 -0.39 -12.37 14.50
N HIS A 98 -0.68 -11.66 13.40
CA HIS A 98 -1.95 -11.72 12.67
C HIS A 98 -1.93 -12.67 11.47
N CYS A 99 -0.74 -13.02 10.95
CA CYS A 99 -0.60 -13.89 9.78
C CYS A 99 -0.20 -15.32 10.16
N ALA A 100 0.51 -15.49 11.28
CA ALA A 100 0.95 -16.79 11.78
C ALA A 100 -0.16 -17.61 12.49
N LYS A 101 -1.39 -17.07 12.57
CA LYS A 101 -2.49 -17.67 13.32
C LYS A 101 -3.27 -18.72 12.57
#